data_AF-A0A931VGK0-F1
#
_entry.id   AF-A0A931VGK0-F1
#
_cell.length_a   1.000
_cell.length_b   1.000
_cell.length_c   1.000
_cell.angle_alpha   90.00
_cell.angle_beta   90.00
_cell.angle_gamma   90.00
#
_symmetry.space_group_name_H-M   'P 1'
#
loop_
_entity.id
_entity.type
_entity.pdbx_description
1 polymer ?
#
loop_
_entity_poly.entity_id
_entity_poly.type
_entity_poly.pdbx_seq_one_letter_code
_entity_poly.pdbx_strand_id
1 'polypeptide(L)'
;MMKSFVFSMVLYLLFAANSYVIAAEDVDYKIEESNYTSSLVCGKCHEAIYSKWKNSMHAQSILDPIFNLAYMQAVQESGEEAKKLCLSCHAPAVRANNDYELNKAITNEGIMCDFCHTVKGVDLNNQENPYIIDVGEVKRSTIKDAESPVHKVEHSELHARSEFCAGCHEFNKDKVTIIGTYSEWKEGPYSKEGVQCQDCHMPAIKGLIVRSDIKEVTGEINLHDLQGGHSVEQLRKAMRVRIVDTARSGDGVTVKVEITNIGSGHTVPTGLPSRELVLQMIVKDSKGRIISRDEKIYKKVLADENGNELKKDHEFFLKGRTILSDNRIKPRETKETVFYFSYPKREELSVETKLFYRYEPEVISTQEMFIEMG
;
A
#
# COMPACT_ATOMS: atom_id res chain seq x y z
N MET A 1 -63.60 13.49 -41.48
CA MET A 1 -63.37 14.55 -40.47
C MET A 1 -64.03 14.13 -39.16
N MET A 2 -63.27 13.60 -38.20
CA MET A 2 -63.56 13.79 -36.77
C MET A 2 -62.33 13.38 -35.97
N LYS A 3 -61.77 14.36 -35.27
CA LYS A 3 -60.75 14.20 -34.24
C LYS A 3 -61.41 13.54 -33.02
N SER A 4 -60.67 12.73 -32.25
CA SER A 4 -60.34 13.07 -30.85
C SER A 4 -59.83 11.90 -30.00
N PHE A 5 -58.68 12.17 -29.40
CA PHE A 5 -58.22 11.76 -28.06
C PHE A 5 -58.01 10.27 -27.76
N VAL A 6 -56.79 9.79 -28.00
CA VAL A 6 -56.19 8.71 -27.21
C VAL A 6 -55.53 9.34 -25.98
N PHE A 7 -56.04 9.01 -24.80
CA PHE A 7 -55.51 9.43 -23.52
C PHE A 7 -54.17 8.70 -23.28
N SER A 8 -53.06 9.43 -23.29
CA SER A 8 -51.75 8.89 -22.89
C SER A 8 -51.70 8.85 -21.37
N MET A 9 -51.85 7.65 -20.80
CA MET A 9 -51.64 7.42 -19.37
C MET A 9 -50.14 7.20 -19.15
N VAL A 10 -49.41 8.30 -18.93
CA VAL A 10 -48.02 8.25 -18.48
C VAL A 10 -48.04 7.76 -17.03
N LEU A 11 -47.72 6.47 -16.84
CA LEU A 11 -47.51 5.89 -15.53
C LEU A 11 -46.18 6.42 -14.99
N TYR A 12 -46.22 7.46 -14.15
CA TYR A 12 -45.08 7.86 -13.34
C TYR A 12 -44.80 6.75 -12.33
N LEU A 13 -43.84 5.88 -12.63
CA LEU A 13 -43.19 5.04 -11.62
C LEU A 13 -42.34 5.97 -10.74
N LEU A 14 -42.95 6.47 -9.67
CA LEU A 14 -42.23 6.98 -8.52
C LEU A 14 -41.39 5.84 -7.95
N PHE A 15 -40.12 5.78 -8.32
CA PHE A 15 -39.11 5.07 -7.54
C PHE A 15 -39.03 5.79 -6.19
N ALA A 16 -39.80 5.31 -5.21
CA ALA A 16 -39.48 5.57 -3.82
C ALA A 16 -38.09 4.97 -3.60
N ALA A 17 -37.08 5.84 -3.52
CA ALA A 17 -35.81 5.48 -2.95
C ALA A 17 -36.08 5.09 -1.49
N ASN A 18 -36.35 3.81 -1.26
CA ASN A 18 -36.28 3.22 0.07
C ASN A 18 -34.84 3.40 0.52
N SER A 19 -34.62 4.52 1.18
CA SER A 19 -33.46 4.78 1.99
C SER A 19 -33.52 3.73 3.08
N TYR A 20 -32.85 2.60 2.87
CA TYR A 20 -32.50 1.72 3.96
C TYR A 20 -31.49 2.49 4.82
N VAL A 21 -32.02 3.40 5.64
CA VAL A 21 -31.37 3.74 6.89
C VAL A 21 -31.44 2.44 7.67
N ILE A 22 -30.35 1.67 7.62
CA ILE A 22 -30.09 0.65 8.64
C ILE A 22 -30.10 1.46 9.94
N ALA A 23 -31.21 1.39 10.67
CA ALA A 23 -31.23 1.77 12.06
C ALA A 23 -30.05 1.02 12.69
N ALA A 24 -29.21 1.74 13.43
CA ALA A 24 -28.15 1.13 14.22
C ALA A 24 -28.83 0.20 15.25
N GLU A 25 -29.13 -1.04 14.84
CA GLU A 25 -29.44 -2.13 15.74
C GLU A 25 -28.25 -2.26 16.69
N ASP A 26 -28.55 -2.51 17.96
CA ASP A 26 -27.61 -2.69 19.05
C ASP A 26 -26.58 -3.79 18.71
N VAL A 27 -25.53 -3.44 17.97
CA VAL A 27 -24.36 -4.30 17.82
C VAL A 27 -23.71 -4.33 19.20
N ASP A 28 -23.71 -5.50 19.83
CA ASP A 28 -23.14 -5.71 21.16
C ASP A 28 -21.73 -5.11 21.24
N TYR A 29 -21.42 -4.38 22.31
CA TYR A 29 -20.06 -3.84 22.56
C TYR A 29 -19.06 -4.94 22.95
N LYS A 30 -19.50 -6.20 22.88
CA LYS A 30 -18.77 -7.34 23.39
C LYS A 30 -17.50 -7.58 22.60
N ILE A 31 -16.40 -7.54 23.35
CA ILE A 31 -15.10 -8.02 22.90
C ILE A 31 -15.16 -9.54 22.96
N GLU A 32 -14.75 -10.17 21.87
CA GLU A 32 -14.65 -11.62 21.81
C GLU A 32 -13.52 -12.11 22.72
N GLU A 33 -13.80 -13.04 23.62
CA GLU A 33 -12.84 -13.49 24.64
C GLU A 33 -11.69 -14.34 24.05
N SER A 34 -11.95 -15.03 22.93
CA SER A 34 -11.01 -15.97 22.31
C SER A 34 -11.01 -15.92 20.77
N ASN A 35 -11.60 -14.87 20.19
CA ASN A 35 -11.68 -14.66 18.75
C ASN A 35 -11.50 -13.18 18.41
N TYR A 36 -11.29 -12.86 17.14
CA TYR A 36 -11.15 -11.48 16.72
C TYR A 36 -12.48 -10.73 16.81
N THR A 37 -12.40 -9.49 17.27
CA THR A 37 -13.48 -8.52 17.30
C THR A 37 -13.41 -7.64 16.05
N SER A 38 -14.55 -7.41 15.42
CA SER A 38 -14.66 -6.50 14.26
C SER A 38 -14.14 -5.09 14.58
N SER A 39 -13.45 -4.48 13.63
CA SER A 39 -12.99 -3.09 13.71
C SER A 39 -14.15 -2.11 13.85
N LEU A 40 -15.36 -2.48 13.42
CA LEU A 40 -16.58 -1.69 13.61
C LEU A 40 -16.90 -1.49 15.09
N VAL A 41 -16.67 -2.51 15.92
CA VAL A 41 -16.89 -2.42 17.38
C VAL A 41 -15.91 -1.40 17.97
N CYS A 42 -14.63 -1.46 17.57
CA CYS A 42 -13.63 -0.49 17.98
C CYS A 42 -14.00 0.94 17.56
N GLY A 43 -14.49 1.10 16.32
CA GLY A 43 -14.88 2.38 15.73
C GLY A 43 -16.05 3.09 16.41
N LYS A 44 -16.86 2.38 17.21
CA LYS A 44 -17.92 3.00 18.01
C LYS A 44 -17.38 3.97 19.07
N CYS A 45 -16.21 3.66 19.63
CA CYS A 45 -15.55 4.45 20.67
C CYS A 45 -14.35 5.22 20.11
N HIS A 46 -13.54 4.57 19.28
CA HIS A 46 -12.30 5.11 18.68
C HIS A 46 -12.55 5.73 17.29
N GLU A 47 -13.60 6.54 17.16
CA GLU A 47 -14.11 7.03 15.87
C GLU A 47 -13.05 7.75 15.03
N ALA A 48 -12.27 8.64 15.66
CA ALA A 48 -11.22 9.40 14.97
C ALA A 48 -10.18 8.47 14.34
N ILE A 49 -9.72 7.45 15.07
CA ILE A 49 -8.74 6.47 14.61
C ILE A 49 -9.36 5.58 13.53
N TYR A 50 -10.54 5.03 13.79
CA TYR A 50 -11.26 4.17 12.85
C TYR A 50 -11.52 4.86 11.51
N SER A 51 -11.88 6.15 11.52
CA SER A 51 -12.11 6.93 10.31
C SER A 51 -10.87 7.04 9.40
N LYS A 52 -9.67 6.94 9.99
CA LYS A 52 -8.39 6.97 9.27
C LYS A 52 -8.02 5.58 8.77
N TRP A 53 -8.10 4.59 9.65
CA TRP A 53 -7.85 3.18 9.30
C TRP A 53 -8.74 2.69 8.18
N LYS A 54 -10.06 2.94 8.21
CA LYS A 54 -11.02 2.42 7.21
C LYS A 54 -10.72 2.86 5.78
N ASN A 55 -9.98 3.95 5.62
CA ASN A 55 -9.59 4.52 4.32
C ASN A 55 -8.15 4.15 3.93
N SER A 56 -7.45 3.37 4.76
CA SER A 56 -6.08 2.91 4.50
C SER A 56 -6.08 1.66 3.63
N MET A 57 -4.92 1.36 3.02
CA MET A 57 -4.72 0.09 2.29
C MET A 57 -4.66 -1.13 3.23
N HIS A 58 -4.51 -0.94 4.54
CA HIS A 58 -4.63 -2.04 5.50
C HIS A 58 -6.08 -2.52 5.64
N ALA A 59 -7.03 -1.59 5.72
CA ALA A 59 -8.46 -1.93 5.72
C ALA A 59 -8.93 -2.48 4.36
N GLN A 60 -8.28 -2.06 3.27
CA GLN A 60 -8.59 -2.49 1.90
C GLN A 60 -7.73 -3.65 1.40
N SER A 61 -6.94 -4.30 2.26
CA SER A 61 -5.87 -5.21 1.85
C SER A 61 -6.33 -6.39 1.00
N ILE A 62 -7.58 -6.84 1.16
CA ILE A 62 -8.19 -7.87 0.31
C ILE A 62 -9.22 -7.32 -0.69
N LEU A 63 -9.60 -6.05 -0.56
CA LEU A 63 -10.61 -5.42 -1.44
C LEU A 63 -9.94 -4.73 -2.63
N ASP A 64 -8.63 -4.46 -2.54
CA ASP A 64 -7.85 -3.89 -3.63
C ASP A 64 -7.95 -4.77 -4.90
N PRO A 65 -8.52 -4.23 -6.01
CA PRO A 65 -8.61 -4.95 -7.26
C PRO A 65 -7.26 -5.44 -7.80
N ILE A 66 -6.18 -4.71 -7.52
CA ILE A 66 -4.84 -5.08 -7.95
C ILE A 66 -4.38 -6.34 -7.20
N PHE A 67 -4.54 -6.34 -5.87
CA PHE A 67 -4.28 -7.52 -5.07
C PHE A 67 -5.15 -8.69 -5.51
N ASN A 68 -6.46 -8.49 -5.68
CA ASN A 68 -7.38 -9.57 -6.04
C ASN A 68 -6.99 -10.26 -7.34
N LEU A 69 -6.57 -9.51 -8.35
CA LEU A 69 -6.06 -10.09 -9.58
C LEU A 69 -4.82 -10.95 -9.34
N ALA A 70 -3.80 -10.41 -8.65
CA ALA A 70 -2.58 -11.14 -8.36
C ALA A 70 -2.88 -12.39 -7.51
N TYR A 71 -3.76 -12.27 -6.53
CA TYR A 71 -4.21 -13.36 -5.67
C TYR A 71 -4.89 -14.47 -6.47
N MET A 72 -5.84 -14.13 -7.35
CA MET A 72 -6.52 -15.11 -8.21
C MET A 72 -5.54 -15.84 -9.12
N GLN A 73 -4.59 -15.13 -9.72
CA GLN A 73 -3.53 -15.75 -10.54
C GLN A 73 -2.64 -16.67 -9.71
N ALA A 74 -2.26 -16.26 -8.50
CA ALA A 74 -1.48 -17.06 -7.58
C ALA A 74 -2.21 -18.36 -7.18
N VAL A 75 -3.50 -18.25 -6.85
CA VAL A 75 -4.35 -19.41 -6.47
C VAL A 75 -4.58 -20.33 -7.66
N GLN A 76 -4.76 -19.79 -8.86
CA GLN A 76 -4.86 -20.59 -10.09
C GLN A 76 -3.57 -21.41 -10.33
N GLU A 77 -2.40 -20.83 -10.04
CA GLU A 77 -1.12 -21.48 -10.28
C GLU A 77 -0.69 -22.44 -9.16
N SER A 78 -0.92 -22.09 -7.88
CA SER A 78 -0.34 -22.79 -6.72
C SER A 78 -1.35 -23.16 -5.62
N GLY A 79 -2.65 -22.93 -5.84
CA GLY A 79 -3.72 -23.38 -4.95
C GLY A 79 -3.54 -22.95 -3.50
N GLU A 80 -3.56 -23.92 -2.58
CA GLU A 80 -3.48 -23.72 -1.13
C GLU A 80 -2.20 -23.01 -0.67
N GLU A 81 -1.07 -23.21 -1.37
CA GLU A 81 0.19 -22.53 -1.02
C GLU A 81 0.03 -21.01 -1.18
N ALA A 82 -0.56 -20.56 -2.28
CA ALA A 82 -0.83 -19.16 -2.54
C ALA A 82 -1.83 -18.58 -1.53
N LYS A 83 -2.90 -19.32 -1.19
CA LYS A 83 -3.87 -18.88 -0.17
C LYS A 83 -3.18 -18.59 1.16
N LYS A 84 -2.37 -19.55 1.65
CA LYS A 84 -1.65 -19.39 2.92
C LYS A 84 -0.66 -18.24 2.87
N LEU A 85 0.11 -18.16 1.79
CA LEU A 85 1.12 -17.12 1.61
C LEU A 85 0.51 -15.72 1.59
N CYS A 86 -0.45 -15.48 0.70
CA CYS A 86 -1.01 -14.15 0.48
C CYS A 86 -1.88 -13.69 1.66
N LEU A 87 -2.75 -14.58 2.17
CA LEU A 87 -3.68 -14.22 3.25
C LEU A 87 -2.98 -14.07 4.60
N SER A 88 -1.77 -14.62 4.77
CA SER A 88 -0.97 -14.31 5.94
C SER A 88 -0.75 -12.79 6.08
N CYS A 89 -0.41 -12.08 5.01
CA CYS A 89 -0.22 -10.62 5.10
C CYS A 89 -1.54 -9.86 4.90
N HIS A 90 -2.37 -10.30 3.96
CA HIS A 90 -3.54 -9.53 3.53
C HIS A 90 -4.81 -9.75 4.36
N ALA A 91 -4.97 -10.92 4.99
CA ALA A 91 -6.11 -11.23 5.86
C ALA A 91 -5.64 -11.95 7.13
N PRO A 92 -4.82 -11.30 7.97
CA PRO A 92 -4.06 -11.95 9.04
C PRO A 92 -4.91 -12.68 10.10
N ALA A 93 -6.23 -12.47 10.11
CA ALA A 93 -7.15 -13.25 10.92
C ALA A 93 -7.11 -14.77 10.63
N VAL A 94 -6.70 -15.17 9.42
CA VAL A 94 -6.49 -16.58 9.06
C VAL A 94 -5.53 -17.30 10.01
N ARG A 95 -4.59 -16.56 10.65
CA ARG A 95 -3.65 -17.14 11.63
C ARG A 95 -4.31 -17.68 12.89
N ALA A 96 -5.47 -17.15 13.28
CA ALA A 96 -6.21 -17.65 14.44
C ALA A 96 -7.36 -18.56 14.03
N ASN A 97 -8.02 -18.27 12.90
CA ASN A 97 -9.31 -18.89 12.57
C ASN A 97 -9.26 -19.89 11.40
N ASN A 98 -8.10 -20.05 10.74
CA ASN A 98 -7.83 -20.90 9.57
C ASN A 98 -8.79 -20.73 8.37
N ASP A 99 -9.39 -19.55 8.21
CA ASP A 99 -10.37 -19.26 7.16
C ASP A 99 -9.73 -18.83 5.83
N TYR A 100 -8.94 -19.72 5.22
CA TYR A 100 -8.25 -19.46 3.95
C TYR A 100 -9.18 -19.38 2.73
N GLU A 101 -10.45 -19.77 2.89
CA GLU A 101 -11.50 -19.61 1.87
C GLU A 101 -12.25 -18.27 1.98
N LEU A 102 -11.89 -17.42 2.95
CA LEU A 102 -12.52 -16.12 3.19
C LEU A 102 -14.05 -16.22 3.43
N ASN A 103 -14.51 -17.29 4.07
CA ASN A 103 -15.95 -17.52 4.31
C ASN A 103 -16.49 -16.71 5.49
N LYS A 104 -15.63 -16.23 6.40
CA LYS A 104 -16.04 -15.48 7.59
C LYS A 104 -15.93 -13.98 7.33
N ALA A 105 -16.96 -13.24 7.74
CA ALA A 105 -17.00 -11.79 7.61
C ALA A 105 -15.78 -11.11 8.26
N ILE A 106 -15.34 -11.60 9.43
CA ILE A 106 -14.19 -11.05 10.14
C ILE A 106 -12.90 -11.15 9.32
N THR A 107 -12.66 -12.27 8.64
CA THR A 107 -11.49 -12.45 7.76
C THR A 107 -11.51 -11.46 6.60
N ASN A 108 -12.71 -11.04 6.18
CA ASN A 108 -12.91 -10.09 5.09
C ASN A 108 -12.64 -8.63 5.48
N GLU A 109 -12.34 -8.32 6.74
CA GLU A 109 -11.92 -6.96 7.15
C GLU A 109 -10.45 -6.64 6.83
N GLY A 110 -9.73 -7.59 6.21
CA GLY A 110 -8.32 -7.42 5.88
C GLY A 110 -7.45 -7.30 7.12
N ILE A 111 -6.58 -6.28 7.16
CA ILE A 111 -5.71 -6.01 8.30
C ILE A 111 -6.47 -5.13 9.30
N MET A 112 -7.24 -5.80 10.16
CA MET A 112 -8.15 -5.21 11.14
C MET A 112 -7.45 -4.65 12.39
N CYS A 113 -8.15 -3.76 13.11
CA CYS A 113 -7.67 -3.19 14.36
C CYS A 113 -7.24 -4.29 15.34
N ASP A 114 -8.09 -5.31 15.48
CA ASP A 114 -7.90 -6.31 16.52
C ASP A 114 -6.70 -7.21 16.29
N PHE A 115 -6.37 -7.52 15.03
CA PHE A 115 -5.14 -8.22 14.70
C PHE A 115 -3.93 -7.44 15.20
N CYS A 116 -3.77 -6.18 14.77
CA CYS A 116 -2.61 -5.37 15.16
C CYS A 116 -2.50 -5.20 16.68
N HIS A 117 -3.62 -4.92 17.35
CA HIS A 117 -3.62 -4.64 18.78
C HIS A 117 -3.59 -5.88 19.69
N THR A 118 -3.66 -7.10 19.13
CA THR A 118 -3.48 -8.36 19.88
C THR A 118 -2.12 -9.02 19.66
N VAL A 119 -1.27 -8.46 18.79
CA VAL A 119 0.13 -8.89 18.64
C VAL A 119 0.90 -8.62 19.93
N LYS A 120 1.49 -9.68 20.52
CA LYS A 120 2.36 -9.56 21.70
C LYS A 120 3.85 -9.70 21.38
N GLY A 121 4.18 -10.20 20.20
CA GLY A 121 5.56 -10.44 19.80
C GLY A 121 5.70 -10.59 18.29
N VAL A 122 6.93 -10.41 17.80
CA VAL A 122 7.31 -10.71 16.42
C VAL A 122 8.56 -11.58 16.41
N ASP A 123 8.52 -12.68 15.66
CA ASP A 123 9.67 -13.53 15.35
C ASP A 123 9.96 -13.50 13.86
N LEU A 124 10.94 -12.67 13.47
CA LEU A 124 11.35 -12.51 12.07
C LEU A 124 12.08 -13.73 11.50
N ASN A 125 12.42 -14.73 12.33
CA ASN A 125 12.95 -16.00 11.83
C ASN A 125 11.84 -16.94 11.34
N ASN A 126 10.59 -16.70 11.75
CA ASN A 126 9.42 -17.45 11.32
C ASN A 126 8.62 -16.66 10.28
N GLN A 127 9.08 -16.68 9.04
CA GLN A 127 8.44 -15.89 7.98
C GLN A 127 7.00 -16.34 7.67
N GLU A 128 6.66 -17.62 7.86
CA GLU A 128 5.28 -18.10 7.66
C GLU A 128 4.33 -17.50 8.69
N ASN A 129 4.78 -17.40 9.95
CA ASN A 129 3.99 -16.90 11.07
C ASN A 129 4.83 -15.96 11.96
N PRO A 130 5.13 -14.74 11.49
CA PRO A 130 6.06 -13.86 12.19
C PRO A 130 5.41 -13.20 13.40
N TYR A 131 4.08 -13.20 13.51
CA TYR A 131 3.38 -12.57 14.62
C TYR A 131 2.98 -13.60 15.68
N ILE A 132 3.33 -13.31 16.92
CA ILE A 132 2.84 -14.01 18.10
C ILE A 132 1.61 -13.26 18.58
N ILE A 133 0.44 -13.88 18.43
CA ILE A 133 -0.86 -13.24 18.67
C ILE A 133 -1.46 -13.76 19.97
N ASP A 134 -2.16 -12.88 20.68
CA ASP A 134 -2.88 -13.15 21.92
C ASP A 134 -4.27 -12.51 21.81
N VAL A 135 -5.12 -13.17 21.02
CA VAL A 135 -6.47 -12.70 20.70
C VAL A 135 -7.34 -12.77 21.95
N GLY A 136 -8.12 -11.71 22.21
CA GLY A 136 -9.02 -11.63 23.35
C GLY A 136 -9.11 -10.22 23.92
N GLU A 137 -9.40 -10.10 25.22
CA GLU A 137 -9.67 -8.80 25.86
C GLU A 137 -8.48 -7.83 25.94
N VAL A 138 -7.23 -8.31 25.85
CA VAL A 138 -6.06 -7.44 26.04
C VAL A 138 -5.68 -6.77 24.72
N LYS A 139 -5.77 -5.44 24.68
CA LYS A 139 -5.33 -4.62 23.56
C LYS A 139 -4.04 -3.88 23.91
N ARG A 140 -3.07 -3.90 23.00
CA ARG A 140 -1.73 -3.36 23.21
C ARG A 140 -1.53 -2.05 22.47
N SER A 141 -0.84 -1.10 23.11
CA SER A 141 -0.50 0.18 22.48
C SER A 141 0.74 0.82 23.12
N THR A 142 1.20 1.93 22.54
CA THR A 142 2.30 2.73 23.10
C THR A 142 1.87 3.59 24.29
N ILE A 143 0.56 3.69 24.57
CA ILE A 143 0.02 4.54 25.65
C ILE A 143 0.28 3.86 27.01
N LYS A 144 0.88 4.62 27.93
CA LYS A 144 1.13 4.19 29.31
C LYS A 144 -0.08 4.51 30.20
N ASP A 145 -0.32 3.65 31.19
CA ASP A 145 -1.34 3.85 32.23
C ASP A 145 -2.76 4.11 31.70
N ALA A 146 -3.07 3.55 30.52
CA ALA A 146 -4.38 3.66 29.90
C ALA A 146 -5.37 2.68 30.55
N GLU A 147 -6.60 3.16 30.78
CA GLU A 147 -7.71 2.36 31.31
C GLU A 147 -8.88 2.40 30.32
N SER A 148 -9.55 1.27 30.14
CA SER A 148 -10.73 1.14 29.29
C SER A 148 -11.84 0.41 30.04
N PRO A 149 -13.11 0.85 29.89
CA PRO A 149 -14.25 0.20 30.52
C PRO A 149 -14.70 -1.09 29.81
N VAL A 150 -14.18 -1.37 28.60
CA VAL A 150 -14.68 -2.45 27.72
C VAL A 150 -13.63 -3.53 27.44
N HIS A 151 -12.34 -3.20 27.51
CA HIS A 151 -11.26 -4.15 27.24
C HIS A 151 -10.06 -3.85 28.15
N LYS A 152 -9.16 -4.82 28.32
CA LYS A 152 -7.91 -4.60 29.05
C LYS A 152 -6.93 -3.86 28.14
N VAL A 153 -6.06 -3.04 28.74
CA VAL A 153 -5.02 -2.31 28.01
C VAL A 153 -3.66 -2.70 28.56
N GLU A 154 -2.72 -2.99 27.67
CA GLU A 154 -1.34 -3.30 28.02
C GLU A 154 -0.39 -2.38 27.24
N HIS A 155 0.56 -1.77 27.95
CA HIS A 155 1.59 -0.97 27.30
C HIS A 155 2.59 -1.88 26.57
N SER A 156 2.95 -1.52 25.34
CA SER A 156 3.82 -2.31 24.47
C SER A 156 4.84 -1.44 23.74
N GLU A 157 6.11 -1.62 24.08
CA GLU A 157 7.24 -1.02 23.37
C GLU A 157 7.36 -1.54 21.93
N LEU A 158 6.89 -2.77 21.66
CA LEU A 158 6.88 -3.35 20.31
C LEU A 158 6.06 -2.51 19.33
N HIS A 159 4.93 -1.94 19.78
CA HIS A 159 4.07 -1.12 18.93
C HIS A 159 4.71 0.21 18.50
N ALA A 160 5.83 0.60 19.12
CA ALA A 160 6.64 1.74 18.72
C ALA A 160 7.86 1.35 17.85
N ARG A 161 8.06 0.08 17.52
CA ARG A 161 9.26 -0.41 16.83
C ARG A 161 8.98 -0.89 15.41
N SER A 162 9.91 -0.64 14.49
CA SER A 162 9.81 -1.06 13.09
C SER A 162 9.71 -2.57 12.89
N GLU A 163 10.24 -3.37 13.83
CA GLU A 163 10.10 -4.84 13.85
C GLU A 163 8.64 -5.28 13.83
N PHE A 164 7.73 -4.49 14.42
CA PHE A 164 6.29 -4.77 14.35
C PHE A 164 5.81 -4.84 12.89
N CYS A 165 6.23 -3.90 12.06
CA CYS A 165 5.83 -3.84 10.65
C CYS A 165 6.53 -4.90 9.80
N ALA A 166 7.74 -5.32 10.20
CA ALA A 166 8.59 -6.21 9.43
C ALA A 166 7.96 -7.58 9.16
N GLY A 167 7.05 -8.07 10.03
CA GLY A 167 6.35 -9.34 9.80
C GLY A 167 5.51 -9.38 8.52
N CYS A 168 5.10 -8.24 7.97
CA CYS A 168 4.46 -8.17 6.65
C CYS A 168 5.31 -7.41 5.61
N HIS A 169 6.19 -6.51 6.06
CA HIS A 169 6.98 -5.61 5.21
C HIS A 169 8.41 -6.11 4.93
N GLU A 170 8.69 -7.37 5.24
CA GLU A 170 9.88 -8.13 4.87
C GLU A 170 9.43 -9.51 4.37
N PHE A 171 9.86 -9.90 3.17
CA PHE A 171 9.58 -11.23 2.62
C PHE A 171 10.73 -11.71 1.75
N ASN A 172 11.29 -12.84 2.13
CA ASN A 172 12.39 -13.52 1.46
C ASN A 172 11.91 -14.85 0.87
N LYS A 173 12.20 -15.07 -0.41
CA LYS A 173 12.05 -16.38 -1.04
C LYS A 173 13.42 -16.97 -1.25
N ASP A 174 13.72 -18.06 -0.54
CA ASP A 174 15.06 -18.63 -0.44
C ASP A 174 16.10 -17.59 -0.05
N LYS A 175 17.03 -17.25 -0.95
CA LYS A 175 18.09 -16.25 -0.74
C LYS A 175 17.76 -14.87 -1.28
N VAL A 176 16.54 -14.66 -1.77
CA VAL A 176 16.15 -13.42 -2.44
C VAL A 176 15.06 -12.68 -1.69
N THR A 177 15.38 -11.45 -1.34
CA THR A 177 14.43 -10.50 -0.75
C THR A 177 13.47 -9.98 -1.81
N ILE A 178 12.21 -10.41 -1.76
CA ILE A 178 11.15 -9.94 -2.66
C ILE A 178 10.59 -8.62 -2.15
N ILE A 179 10.23 -8.56 -0.86
CA ILE A 179 9.83 -7.33 -0.16
C ILE A 179 10.93 -7.02 0.84
N GLY A 180 11.68 -5.94 0.63
CA GLY A 180 12.84 -5.59 1.47
C GLY A 180 12.65 -4.30 2.25
N THR A 181 11.41 -3.88 2.52
CA THR A 181 11.16 -2.54 3.09
C THR A 181 11.85 -2.37 4.45
N TYR A 182 11.76 -3.38 5.31
CA TYR A 182 12.39 -3.35 6.63
C TYR A 182 13.91 -3.40 6.54
N SER A 183 14.49 -4.33 5.77
CA SER A 183 15.95 -4.40 5.56
C SER A 183 16.51 -3.12 4.94
N GLU A 184 15.84 -2.55 3.93
CA GLU A 184 16.20 -1.25 3.34
C GLU A 184 16.22 -0.12 4.37
N TRP A 185 15.25 -0.08 5.29
CA TRP A 185 15.22 0.86 6.41
C TRP A 185 16.35 0.60 7.41
N LYS A 186 16.51 -0.66 7.80
CA LYS A 186 17.46 -1.12 8.83
C LYS A 186 18.91 -0.82 8.45
N GLU A 187 19.25 -0.98 7.17
CA GLU A 187 20.57 -0.65 6.64
C GLU A 187 20.77 0.86 6.45
N GLY A 188 19.67 1.60 6.32
CA GLY A 188 19.63 3.04 6.06
C GLY A 188 20.04 3.92 7.26
N PRO A 189 20.18 5.24 7.03
CA PRO A 189 20.53 6.20 8.07
C PRO A 189 19.44 6.39 9.12
N TYR A 190 18.16 6.25 8.74
CA TYR A 190 17.03 6.49 9.66
C TYR A 190 16.95 5.45 10.78
N SER A 191 17.24 4.18 10.50
CA SER A 191 17.32 3.16 11.56
C SER A 191 18.46 3.46 12.55
N LYS A 192 19.61 3.93 12.06
CA LYS A 192 20.76 4.33 12.91
C LYS A 192 20.45 5.53 13.79
N GLU A 193 19.56 6.41 13.32
CA GLU A 193 19.05 7.57 14.06
C GLU A 193 17.89 7.22 15.01
N GLY A 194 17.46 5.95 15.02
CA GLY A 194 16.35 5.47 15.85
C GLY A 194 14.96 5.84 15.34
N VAL A 195 14.84 6.42 14.14
CA VAL A 195 13.56 6.79 13.52
C VAL A 195 12.86 5.52 13.05
N GLN A 196 11.67 5.25 13.59
CA GLN A 196 10.88 4.06 13.36
C GLN A 196 9.87 4.26 12.23
N CYS A 197 9.34 3.17 11.68
CA CYS A 197 8.27 3.19 10.67
C CYS A 197 7.09 4.07 11.13
N GLN A 198 6.71 3.95 12.40
CA GLN A 198 5.59 4.65 13.03
C GLN A 198 5.79 6.16 13.08
N ASP A 199 7.02 6.65 13.20
CA ASP A 199 7.29 8.10 13.29
C ASP A 199 6.86 8.84 12.01
N CYS A 200 6.96 8.16 10.85
CA CYS A 200 6.60 8.70 9.54
C CYS A 200 5.23 8.23 9.05
N HIS A 201 4.88 6.95 9.27
CA HIS A 201 3.65 6.35 8.74
C HIS A 201 2.48 6.32 9.74
N MET A 202 2.75 6.60 11.01
CA MET A 202 1.74 6.76 12.05
C MET A 202 2.02 7.99 12.94
N PRO A 203 2.27 9.18 12.36
CA PRO A 203 2.71 10.34 13.13
C PRO A 203 1.69 10.68 14.22
N ALA A 204 2.22 11.13 15.36
CA ALA A 204 1.42 11.65 16.46
C ALA A 204 0.71 12.95 16.03
N ILE A 205 -0.62 12.99 16.15
CA ILE A 205 -1.44 14.16 15.87
C ILE A 205 -2.37 14.43 17.05
N LYS A 206 -2.76 15.69 17.25
CA LYS A 206 -3.81 16.01 18.22
C LYS A 206 -5.12 15.37 17.79
N GLY A 207 -5.75 14.63 18.70
CA GLY A 207 -7.01 13.97 18.43
C GLY A 207 -7.63 13.37 19.68
N LEU A 208 -8.85 12.88 19.52
CA LEU A 208 -9.54 12.14 20.57
C LEU A 208 -9.18 10.66 20.45
N ILE A 209 -8.66 10.07 21.53
CA ILE A 209 -8.44 8.62 21.60
C ILE A 209 -9.80 7.90 21.58
N VAL A 210 -10.73 8.40 22.41
CA VAL A 210 -12.12 7.94 22.50
C VAL A 210 -13.02 9.16 22.29
N ARG A 211 -14.21 8.96 21.71
CA ARG A 211 -15.23 10.02 21.61
C ARG A 211 -15.46 10.71 22.96
N SER A 212 -15.68 12.02 22.89
CA SER A 212 -15.80 12.88 24.06
C SER A 212 -16.99 12.57 24.96
N ASP A 213 -18.05 11.94 24.44
CA ASP A 213 -19.24 11.55 25.20
C ASP A 213 -19.02 10.32 26.09
N ILE A 214 -17.96 9.53 25.85
CA ILE A 214 -17.57 8.39 26.70
C ILE A 214 -16.57 8.83 27.76
N LYS A 215 -15.46 9.45 27.32
CA LYS A 215 -14.43 10.01 28.19
C LYS A 215 -13.63 11.02 27.37
N GLU A 216 -13.57 12.25 27.84
CA GLU A 216 -12.71 13.27 27.21
C GLU A 216 -11.25 12.95 27.49
N VAL A 217 -10.66 12.11 26.64
CA VAL A 217 -9.23 11.84 26.63
C VAL A 217 -8.64 12.63 25.47
N THR A 218 -8.20 13.85 25.77
CA THR A 218 -7.45 14.69 24.83
C THR A 218 -5.97 14.30 24.90
N GLY A 219 -5.39 14.01 23.73
CA GLY A 219 -3.99 13.60 23.66
C GLY A 219 -3.49 13.61 22.23
N GLU A 220 -2.31 13.03 22.05
CA GLU A 220 -1.81 12.68 20.73
C GLU A 220 -2.27 11.27 20.38
N ILE A 221 -2.88 11.12 19.20
CA ILE A 221 -3.18 9.84 18.59
C ILE A 221 -2.19 9.60 17.46
N ASN A 222 -1.73 8.37 17.30
CA ASN A 222 -1.01 7.98 16.10
C ASN A 222 -1.99 7.89 14.93
N LEU A 223 -1.68 8.53 13.81
CA LEU A 223 -2.52 8.53 12.62
C LEU A 223 -2.53 7.14 11.96
N HIS A 224 -3.70 6.52 11.80
CA HIS A 224 -3.83 5.17 11.23
C HIS A 224 -4.19 5.16 9.73
N ASP A 225 -3.88 6.22 8.98
CA ASP A 225 -4.10 6.25 7.53
C ASP A 225 -2.99 5.53 6.74
N LEU A 226 -1.79 5.40 7.34
CA LEU A 226 -0.70 4.51 6.92
C LEU A 226 -0.34 4.69 5.44
N GLN A 227 -0.27 5.95 5.01
CA GLN A 227 -0.14 6.30 3.60
C GLN A 227 1.19 5.80 2.99
N GLY A 228 1.12 5.41 1.73
CA GLY A 228 2.25 4.92 0.94
C GLY A 228 2.09 5.27 -0.54
N GLY A 229 2.35 4.31 -1.44
CA GLY A 229 2.31 4.51 -2.89
C GLY A 229 0.96 4.92 -3.48
N HIS A 230 -0.15 4.72 -2.76
CA HIS A 230 -1.49 5.18 -3.14
C HIS A 230 -1.78 6.65 -2.75
N SER A 231 -0.84 7.35 -2.12
CA SER A 231 -0.96 8.76 -1.76
C SER A 231 0.00 9.63 -2.55
N VAL A 232 -0.54 10.50 -3.39
CA VAL A 232 0.26 11.50 -4.13
C VAL A 232 0.97 12.45 -3.18
N GLU A 233 0.36 12.79 -2.04
CA GLU A 233 0.99 13.66 -1.04
C GLU A 233 2.22 12.99 -0.43
N GLN A 234 2.10 11.70 -0.06
CA GLN A 234 3.22 10.94 0.50
C GLN A 234 4.37 10.80 -0.51
N LEU A 235 4.05 10.52 -1.77
CA LEU A 235 5.04 10.43 -2.86
C LEU A 235 5.79 11.76 -3.07
N ARG A 236 5.08 12.90 -3.01
CA ARG A 236 5.69 14.24 -3.12
C ARG A 236 6.61 14.58 -1.95
N LYS A 237 6.32 14.09 -0.74
CA LYS A 237 7.20 14.26 0.43
C LYS A 237 8.46 13.41 0.33
N ALA A 238 8.38 12.24 -0.31
CA ALA A 238 9.49 11.29 -0.40
C ALA A 238 10.59 11.72 -1.39
N MET A 239 10.22 12.26 -2.56
CA MET A 239 11.14 12.48 -3.68
C MET A 239 11.27 13.94 -4.09
N ARG A 240 12.49 14.33 -4.48
CA ARG A 240 12.79 15.61 -5.12
C ARG A 240 13.44 15.38 -6.48
N VAL A 241 13.04 16.17 -7.48
CA VAL A 241 13.66 16.22 -8.80
C VAL A 241 14.15 17.64 -9.10
N ARG A 242 15.35 17.77 -9.67
CA ARG A 242 15.94 19.07 -10.05
C ARG A 242 16.69 18.94 -11.36
N ILE A 243 16.46 19.86 -12.29
CA ILE A 243 17.41 20.07 -13.39
C ILE A 243 18.56 20.89 -12.81
N VAL A 244 19.77 20.36 -12.89
CA VAL A 244 20.96 20.99 -12.27
C VAL A 244 21.92 21.57 -13.30
N ASP A 245 21.87 21.09 -14.54
CA ASP A 245 22.65 21.65 -15.64
C ASP A 245 21.96 21.42 -16.99
N THR A 246 22.14 22.38 -17.89
CA THR A 246 21.71 22.31 -19.29
C THR A 246 22.81 22.87 -20.18
N ALA A 247 23.26 22.07 -21.14
CA ALA A 247 24.34 22.45 -22.04
C ALA A 247 23.99 22.11 -23.48
N ARG A 248 24.42 22.96 -24.42
CA ARG A 248 24.52 22.55 -25.82
C ARG A 248 25.87 21.88 -26.03
N SER A 249 25.86 20.66 -26.54
CA SER A 249 27.06 19.88 -26.83
C SER A 249 26.99 19.38 -28.28
N GLY A 250 27.89 19.89 -29.13
CA GLY A 250 27.87 19.61 -30.57
C GLY A 250 26.53 19.97 -31.22
N ASP A 251 25.93 18.98 -31.87
CA ASP A 251 24.62 19.07 -32.53
C ASP A 251 23.45 18.72 -31.62
N GLY A 252 23.62 18.77 -30.30
CA GLY A 252 22.59 18.35 -29.35
C GLY A 252 22.51 19.18 -28.07
N VAL A 253 21.56 18.78 -27.22
CA VAL A 253 21.33 19.33 -25.89
C VAL A 253 21.49 18.23 -24.86
N THR A 254 22.34 18.50 -23.87
CA THR A 254 22.52 17.68 -22.68
C THR A 254 21.74 18.31 -21.53
N VAL A 255 20.95 17.51 -20.83
CA VAL A 255 20.23 17.92 -19.62
C VAL A 255 20.60 17.00 -18.48
N LYS A 256 21.11 17.56 -17.41
CA LYS A 256 21.47 16.84 -16.19
C LYS A 256 20.39 17.04 -15.14
N VAL A 257 19.87 15.93 -14.62
CA VAL A 257 18.78 15.90 -13.67
C VAL A 257 19.19 15.11 -12.44
N GLU A 258 18.98 15.68 -11.27
CA GLU A 258 19.12 14.98 -10.00
C GLU A 258 17.75 14.51 -9.50
N ILE A 259 17.69 13.25 -9.07
CA ILE A 259 16.59 12.71 -8.28
C ILE A 259 17.11 12.35 -6.90
N THR A 260 16.41 12.78 -5.84
CA THR A 260 16.83 12.57 -4.46
C THR A 260 15.69 11.96 -3.65
N ASN A 261 15.99 10.89 -2.91
CA ASN A 261 15.12 10.40 -1.85
C ASN A 261 15.37 11.26 -0.60
N ILE A 262 14.50 12.25 -0.40
CA ILE A 262 14.67 13.27 0.65
C ILE A 262 13.94 12.91 1.94
N GLY A 263 12.94 12.04 1.89
CA GLY A 263 12.00 11.85 2.99
C GLY A 263 11.66 10.41 3.34
N SER A 264 12.09 9.42 2.55
CA SER A 264 11.81 8.01 2.86
C SER A 264 12.96 7.35 3.61
N GLY A 265 12.58 6.60 4.65
CA GLY A 265 13.49 5.80 5.46
C GLY A 265 14.02 4.54 4.76
N HIS A 266 13.40 4.14 3.65
CA HIS A 266 13.71 2.97 2.85
C HIS A 266 13.97 3.37 1.38
N THR A 267 14.24 2.40 0.52
CA THR A 267 14.49 2.66 -0.90
C THR A 267 13.19 3.08 -1.61
N VAL A 268 13.25 3.96 -2.62
CA VAL A 268 12.05 4.39 -3.37
C VAL A 268 12.15 3.93 -4.84
N PRO A 269 11.14 3.19 -5.35
CA PRO A 269 9.97 2.68 -4.63
C PRO A 269 10.30 1.39 -3.84
N THR A 270 9.79 1.25 -2.62
CA THR A 270 9.89 -0.01 -1.85
C THR A 270 8.68 -0.92 -2.07
N GLY A 271 8.71 -2.11 -1.48
CA GLY A 271 7.63 -3.08 -1.53
C GLY A 271 7.67 -3.91 -2.81
N LEU A 272 6.53 -3.97 -3.51
CA LEU A 272 6.36 -4.79 -4.70
C LEU A 272 7.35 -4.40 -5.83
N PRO A 273 8.09 -5.36 -6.40
CA PRO A 273 9.06 -5.12 -7.48
C PRO A 273 8.48 -4.51 -8.78
N SER A 274 7.18 -4.65 -9.03
CA SER A 274 6.47 -4.02 -10.15
C SER A 274 6.32 -2.50 -10.04
N ARG A 275 6.63 -1.92 -8.88
CA ARG A 275 6.64 -0.46 -8.68
C ARG A 275 7.92 0.13 -9.26
N GLU A 276 7.78 1.23 -10.00
CA GLU A 276 8.92 1.92 -10.60
C GLU A 276 8.79 3.45 -10.50
N LEU A 277 9.92 4.13 -10.44
CA LEU A 277 9.99 5.56 -10.70
C LEU A 277 10.40 5.78 -12.15
N VAL A 278 9.69 6.67 -12.84
CA VAL A 278 10.00 7.03 -14.23
C VAL A 278 10.32 8.52 -14.30
N LEU A 279 11.58 8.82 -14.56
CA LEU A 279 12.06 10.17 -14.80
C LEU A 279 11.92 10.48 -16.28
N GLN A 280 10.92 11.28 -16.62
CA GLN A 280 10.67 11.74 -17.97
C GLN A 280 11.34 13.09 -18.20
N MET A 281 12.00 13.22 -19.34
CA MET A 281 12.55 14.47 -19.85
C MET A 281 11.85 14.83 -21.16
N ILE A 282 11.40 16.08 -21.26
CA ILE A 282 10.71 16.63 -22.43
C ILE A 282 11.49 17.85 -22.92
N VAL A 283 11.78 17.88 -24.21
CA VAL A 283 12.36 19.05 -24.89
C VAL A 283 11.29 19.69 -25.76
N LYS A 284 11.12 21.00 -25.64
CA LYS A 284 10.14 21.80 -26.39
C LYS A 284 10.80 22.93 -27.17
N ASP A 285 10.21 23.28 -28.31
CA ASP A 285 10.61 24.45 -29.08
C ASP A 285 10.09 25.78 -28.47
N SER A 286 10.46 26.91 -29.08
CA SER A 286 10.00 28.24 -28.67
C SER A 286 8.49 28.47 -28.78
N LYS A 287 7.75 27.59 -29.47
CA LYS A 287 6.28 27.60 -29.57
C LYS A 287 5.64 26.64 -28.56
N GLY A 288 6.43 26.00 -27.69
CA GLY A 288 5.98 25.03 -26.70
C GLY A 288 5.67 23.65 -27.25
N ARG A 289 5.98 23.36 -28.53
CA ARG A 289 5.75 22.05 -29.14
C ARG A 289 6.80 21.05 -28.65
N ILE A 290 6.37 19.86 -28.26
CA ILE A 290 7.28 18.78 -27.84
C ILE A 290 8.06 18.31 -29.08
N ILE A 291 9.38 18.44 -29.03
CA ILE A 291 10.30 17.95 -30.07
C ILE A 291 10.76 16.53 -29.75
N SER A 292 11.07 16.28 -28.47
CA SER A 292 11.60 14.99 -28.04
C SER A 292 11.17 14.68 -26.61
N ARG A 293 11.16 13.38 -26.31
CA ARG A 293 10.88 12.81 -25.00
C ARG A 293 11.81 11.63 -24.80
N ASP A 294 12.36 11.51 -23.60
CA ASP A 294 13.12 10.35 -23.15
C ASP A 294 12.75 10.01 -21.70
N GLU A 295 12.93 8.75 -21.31
CA GLU A 295 12.57 8.24 -19.99
C GLU A 295 13.69 7.40 -19.38
N LYS A 296 13.95 7.61 -18.08
CA LYS A 296 14.80 6.74 -17.28
C LYS A 296 13.97 6.05 -16.20
N ILE A 297 14.02 4.73 -16.18
CA ILE A 297 13.29 3.89 -15.22
C ILE A 297 14.20 3.47 -14.06
N TYR A 298 13.66 3.56 -12.85
CA TYR A 298 14.28 3.14 -11.60
C TYR A 298 13.41 2.10 -10.92
N LYS A 299 13.85 0.83 -10.92
CA LYS A 299 13.10 -0.33 -10.43
C LYS A 299 14.02 -1.44 -9.90
N LYS A 300 13.44 -2.39 -9.17
CA LYS A 300 14.08 -3.68 -8.88
C LYS A 300 13.60 -4.70 -9.89
N VAL A 301 14.52 -5.43 -10.51
CA VAL A 301 14.21 -6.47 -11.49
C VAL A 301 14.55 -7.83 -10.89
N LEU A 302 13.53 -8.69 -10.82
CA LEU A 302 13.67 -10.07 -10.37
C LEU A 302 13.59 -11.03 -11.56
N ALA A 303 14.24 -12.17 -11.43
CA ALA A 303 14.13 -13.28 -12.36
C ALA A 303 13.74 -14.59 -11.70
N ASP A 304 13.17 -15.49 -12.50
CA ASP A 304 12.93 -16.88 -12.17
C ASP A 304 14.22 -17.71 -12.11
N GLU A 305 14.09 -19.03 -11.92
CA GLU A 305 15.21 -19.98 -11.88
C GLU A 305 15.98 -20.10 -13.21
N ASN A 306 15.35 -19.74 -14.33
CA ASN A 306 15.93 -19.78 -15.67
C ASN A 306 16.55 -18.44 -16.08
N GLY A 307 16.44 -17.41 -15.23
CA GLY A 307 16.94 -16.07 -15.51
C GLY A 307 15.96 -15.18 -16.30
N ASN A 308 14.70 -15.60 -16.49
CA ASN A 308 13.70 -14.78 -17.17
C ASN A 308 13.18 -13.69 -16.22
N GLU A 309 13.08 -12.44 -16.71
CA GLU A 309 12.51 -11.32 -15.95
C GLU A 309 11.05 -11.60 -15.60
N LEU A 310 10.74 -11.52 -14.30
CA LEU A 310 9.38 -11.59 -13.77
C LEU A 310 8.70 -10.23 -13.88
N LYS A 311 7.41 -10.23 -14.20
CA LYS A 311 6.64 -9.00 -14.41
C LYS A 311 5.35 -8.94 -13.60
N LYS A 312 4.77 -10.09 -13.27
CA LYS A 312 3.49 -10.16 -12.56
C LYS A 312 3.69 -10.29 -11.06
N ASP A 313 2.80 -9.63 -10.31
CA ASP A 313 2.94 -9.52 -8.87
C ASP A 313 3.01 -10.88 -8.17
N HIS A 314 2.14 -11.83 -8.54
CA HIS A 314 2.16 -13.18 -7.96
C HIS A 314 3.44 -13.95 -8.26
N GLU A 315 4.02 -13.78 -9.45
CA GLU A 315 5.21 -14.51 -9.86
C GLU A 315 6.43 -14.10 -9.03
N PHE A 316 6.52 -12.85 -8.56
CA PHE A 316 7.61 -12.46 -7.67
C PHE A 316 7.64 -13.32 -6.40
N PHE A 317 6.47 -13.65 -5.85
CA PHE A 317 6.36 -14.48 -4.64
C PHE A 317 6.42 -15.99 -4.92
N LEU A 318 5.96 -16.44 -6.10
CA LEU A 318 5.93 -17.87 -6.44
C LEU A 318 7.21 -18.35 -7.13
N LYS A 319 7.87 -17.50 -7.92
CA LYS A 319 8.98 -17.86 -8.82
C LYS A 319 10.26 -17.05 -8.61
N GLY A 320 10.26 -15.98 -7.82
CA GLY A 320 11.45 -15.12 -7.64
C GLY A 320 12.69 -15.87 -7.13
N ARG A 321 13.79 -15.87 -7.89
CA ARG A 321 15.04 -16.56 -7.55
C ARG A 321 16.29 -15.70 -7.54
N THR A 322 16.31 -14.61 -8.32
CA THR A 322 17.50 -13.74 -8.44
C THR A 322 17.10 -12.29 -8.61
N ILE A 323 17.87 -11.36 -8.05
CA ILE A 323 17.79 -9.93 -8.39
C ILE A 323 18.73 -9.69 -9.58
N LEU A 324 18.17 -9.40 -10.76
CA LEU A 324 18.96 -9.08 -11.95
C LEU A 324 19.58 -7.68 -11.86
N SER A 325 18.81 -6.72 -11.35
CA SER A 325 19.28 -5.36 -11.12
C SER A 325 18.42 -4.65 -10.09
N ASP A 326 19.00 -3.69 -9.39
CA ASP A 326 18.29 -2.75 -8.55
C ASP A 326 18.95 -1.38 -8.67
N ASN A 327 18.28 -0.47 -9.36
CA ASN A 327 18.75 0.90 -9.52
C ASN A 327 17.84 1.89 -8.78
N ARG A 328 16.98 1.46 -7.87
CA ARG A 328 16.10 2.34 -7.09
C ARG A 328 16.88 3.30 -6.19
N ILE A 329 16.19 4.28 -5.59
CA ILE A 329 16.82 5.40 -4.87
C ILE A 329 16.83 5.14 -3.37
N LYS A 330 18.00 4.83 -2.81
CA LYS A 330 18.21 4.53 -1.39
C LYS A 330 17.90 5.75 -0.50
N PRO A 331 17.68 5.57 0.81
CA PRO A 331 17.47 6.69 1.73
C PRO A 331 18.57 7.75 1.64
N ARG A 332 18.20 9.02 1.48
CA ARG A 332 19.12 10.17 1.31
C ARG A 332 20.05 10.10 0.11
N GLU A 333 19.85 9.16 -0.81
CA GLU A 333 20.61 9.08 -2.04
C GLU A 333 20.14 10.13 -3.05
N THR A 334 21.10 10.78 -3.70
CA THR A 334 20.90 11.59 -4.91
C THR A 334 21.51 10.84 -6.09
N LYS A 335 20.71 10.57 -7.13
CA LYS A 335 21.21 10.05 -8.41
C LYS A 335 21.16 11.13 -9.48
N GLU A 336 22.26 11.25 -10.21
CA GLU A 336 22.37 12.08 -11.39
C GLU A 336 21.98 11.28 -12.64
N THR A 337 21.12 11.84 -13.47
CA THR A 337 20.72 11.30 -14.78
C THR A 337 21.06 12.32 -15.85
N VAL A 338 21.75 11.87 -16.89
CA VAL A 338 22.08 12.71 -18.04
C VAL A 338 21.24 12.27 -19.24
N PHE A 339 20.48 13.20 -19.80
CA PHE A 339 19.75 13.02 -21.04
C PHE A 339 20.48 13.75 -22.16
N TYR A 340 20.53 13.14 -23.35
CA TYR A 340 21.07 13.76 -24.54
C TYR A 340 20.06 13.71 -25.68
N PHE A 341 19.80 14.86 -26.29
CA PHE A 341 18.88 15.01 -27.41
C PHE A 341 19.63 15.56 -28.62
N SER A 342 19.61 14.83 -29.73
CA SER A 342 20.13 15.33 -31.00
C SER A 342 19.21 16.45 -31.52
N TYR A 343 19.74 17.66 -31.66
CA TYR A 343 19.02 18.83 -32.14
C TYR A 343 19.97 19.89 -32.75
N PRO A 344 20.31 19.77 -34.05
CA PRO A 344 21.35 20.58 -34.68
C PRO A 344 20.94 22.05 -34.86
N LYS A 345 19.64 22.36 -34.80
CA LYS A 345 19.14 23.73 -34.96
C LYS A 345 19.52 24.59 -33.76
N ARG A 346 20.06 25.78 -34.04
CA ARG A 346 20.43 26.78 -33.03
C ARG A 346 19.28 27.75 -32.78
N GLU A 347 18.23 27.23 -32.15
CA GLU A 347 17.10 28.02 -31.66
C GLU A 347 16.93 27.80 -30.14
N GLU A 348 16.11 28.65 -29.54
CA GLU A 348 15.77 28.55 -28.12
C GLU A 348 14.92 27.29 -27.88
N LEU A 349 15.27 26.56 -26.83
CA LEU A 349 14.59 25.36 -26.38
C LEU A 349 14.25 25.50 -24.91
N SER A 350 13.12 24.93 -24.51
CA SER A 350 12.81 24.72 -23.10
C SER A 350 12.82 23.24 -22.77
N VAL A 351 13.22 22.92 -21.55
CA VAL A 351 13.26 21.55 -21.04
C VAL A 351 12.38 21.44 -19.81
N GLU A 352 11.67 20.32 -19.70
CA GLU A 352 10.77 20.03 -18.61
C GLU A 352 11.01 18.59 -18.14
N THR A 353 11.09 18.39 -16.83
CA THR A 353 11.21 17.06 -16.25
C THR A 353 10.04 16.74 -15.34
N LYS A 354 9.62 15.47 -15.36
CA LYS A 354 8.59 14.93 -14.49
C LYS A 354 9.08 13.62 -13.89
N LEU A 355 8.82 13.42 -12.61
CA LEU A 355 9.01 12.15 -11.95
C LEU A 355 7.65 11.50 -11.73
N PHE A 356 7.43 10.36 -12.36
CA PHE A 356 6.23 9.54 -12.17
C PHE A 356 6.55 8.40 -11.21
N TYR A 357 5.61 8.09 -10.33
CA TYR A 357 5.54 6.81 -9.66
C TYR A 357 4.55 5.95 -10.43
N ARG A 358 5.00 4.83 -10.96
CA ARG A 358 4.19 3.93 -11.78
C ARG A 358 4.00 2.62 -11.04
N TYR A 359 2.74 2.20 -10.96
CA TYR A 359 2.35 0.88 -10.54
C TYR A 359 1.23 0.43 -11.47
N GLU A 360 1.62 -0.30 -12.51
CA GLU A 360 0.74 -0.77 -13.58
C GLU A 360 0.78 -2.30 -13.60
N PRO A 361 0.04 -2.98 -12.71
CA PRO A 361 -0.07 -4.44 -12.75
C PRO A 361 -0.63 -4.87 -14.11
N GLU A 362 -0.20 -6.02 -14.63
CA GLU A 362 -0.68 -6.53 -15.91
C GLU A 362 -2.13 -7.06 -15.73
N VAL A 363 -3.13 -6.20 -15.98
CA VAL A 363 -4.55 -6.46 -15.63
C VAL A 363 -5.30 -7.34 -16.64
N ILE A 364 -4.84 -7.42 -17.89
CA ILE A 364 -5.64 -7.98 -18.98
C ILE A 364 -4.83 -9.03 -19.75
N SER A 365 -5.19 -10.30 -19.56
CA SER A 365 -4.94 -11.34 -20.56
C SER A 365 -6.28 -11.89 -21.04
N THR A 366 -6.53 -11.89 -22.34
CA THR A 366 -7.68 -12.60 -22.92
C THR A 366 -7.52 -14.10 -22.67
N GLN A 367 -8.41 -14.68 -21.87
CA GLN A 367 -8.59 -16.14 -21.85
C GLN A 367 -9.61 -16.51 -22.92
N GLU A 368 -9.19 -17.31 -23.90
CA GLU A 368 -10.12 -17.96 -24.82
C GLU A 368 -10.85 -19.08 -24.07
N MET A 369 -12.18 -18.98 -24.02
CA MET A 369 -13.01 -20.01 -23.43
C MET A 369 -13.33 -21.05 -24.50
N PHE A 370 -12.71 -22.23 -24.38
CA PHE A 370 -13.04 -23.37 -25.24
C PHE A 370 -14.22 -24.12 -24.62
N ILE A 371 -15.34 -24.13 -25.33
CA ILE A 371 -16.50 -24.98 -25.01
C ILE A 371 -16.51 -26.09 -26.05
N GLU A 372 -16.21 -27.33 -25.64
CA GLU A 372 -16.49 -28.50 -26.48
C GLU A 372 -18.01 -28.65 -26.59
N MET A 373 -18.56 -28.25 -27.73
CA MET A 373 -19.94 -28.61 -28.10
C MET A 373 -19.87 -29.97 -28.79
N GLY A 374 -20.25 -31.01 -28.04
CA GLY A 374 -20.35 -32.38 -28.55
C GLY A 374 -21.39 -32.57 -29.64
#